data_AF-A0A376MM03-F1
#
_entry.id   AF-A0A376MM03-F1
#
_cell.length_a   1.000
_cell.length_b   1.000
_cell.length_c   1.000
_cell.angle_alpha   90.00
_cell.angle_beta   90.00
_cell.angle_gamma   90.00
#
_symmetry.space_group_name_H-M   'P 1'
#
loop_
_entity.id
_entity.type
_entity.pdbx_description
1 polymer ?
#
loop_
_entity_poly.entity_id
_entity_poly.type
_entity_poly.pdbx_seq_one_letter_code
_entity_poly.pdbx_strand_id
1 'polypeptide(L)'
;MKKVLGVILGGLLLLPVVSNAADAQKAADNKKPVNSWTCEDFLAVDESFQPTAVGFAEALNNKDKPEDAVLDVQGIATVTPAIVSGLYSG
;
A
#
# COMPACT_ATOMS: atom_id res chain seq x y z
N MET A 1 14.05 60.20 13.00
CA MET A 1 12.77 60.92 12.83
C MET A 1 11.66 59.88 12.58
N LYS A 2 10.45 60.16 13.09
CA LYS A 2 9.30 59.27 13.35
C LYS A 2 8.76 58.44 12.15
N LYS A 3 8.36 57.18 12.48
CA LYS A 3 7.15 56.42 12.08
C LYS A 3 6.95 55.97 10.62
N VAL A 4 7.06 54.64 10.40
CA VAL A 4 6.14 53.79 9.61
C VAL A 4 6.29 52.35 10.18
N LEU A 5 5.63 51.97 11.28
CA LEU A 5 4.31 51.29 11.37
C LEU A 5 3.95 50.39 10.16
N GLY A 6 3.94 49.07 10.39
CA GLY A 6 3.00 48.16 9.72
C GLY A 6 3.60 47.02 8.89
N VAL A 7 3.34 45.79 9.35
CA VAL A 7 3.26 44.55 8.55
C VAL A 7 4.57 43.88 8.14
N ILE A 8 5.16 43.15 9.10
CA ILE A 8 5.97 41.95 8.89
C ILE A 8 5.37 40.95 9.90
N LEU A 9 4.80 39.80 9.53
CA LEU A 9 5.52 38.63 9.05
C LEU A 9 4.48 37.53 8.72
N GLY A 10 4.66 36.82 7.61
CA GLY A 10 4.18 35.44 7.47
C GLY A 10 2.79 35.26 6.85
N GLY A 11 2.69 35.42 5.53
CA GLY A 11 1.61 34.81 4.78
C GLY A 11 1.61 33.30 5.03
N LEU A 12 0.54 32.81 5.65
CA LEU A 12 0.24 31.39 5.75
C LEU A 12 -0.01 30.88 4.33
N LEU A 13 1.01 30.23 3.75
CA LEU A 13 0.87 29.45 2.52
C LEU A 13 -0.15 28.34 2.79
N LEU A 14 -1.40 28.57 2.38
CA LEU A 14 -2.39 27.53 2.19
C LEU A 14 -1.92 26.69 1.00
N LEU A 15 -1.12 25.67 1.26
CA LEU A 15 -0.96 24.57 0.32
C LEU A 15 -2.32 23.88 0.20
N PRO A 16 -2.92 23.76 -0.99
CA PRO A 16 -4.03 22.85 -1.17
C PRO A 16 -3.47 21.44 -0.97
N VAL A 17 -3.75 20.84 0.19
CA VAL A 17 -3.66 19.39 0.34
C VAL A 17 -4.76 18.84 -0.55
N VAL A 18 -4.41 18.51 -1.79
CA VAL A 18 -5.26 17.70 -2.65
C VAL A 18 -5.26 16.29 -2.06
N SER A 19 -6.17 16.05 -1.13
CA SER A 19 -6.54 14.70 -0.75
C SER A 19 -7.16 14.07 -2.00
N ASN A 20 -6.41 13.19 -2.68
CA ASN A 20 -6.91 12.36 -3.76
C ASN A 20 -7.95 11.39 -3.18
N ALA A 21 -9.19 11.84 -3.04
CA ALA A 21 -10.33 10.99 -2.70
C ALA A 21 -10.56 9.88 -3.76
N ALA A 22 -9.89 9.98 -4.91
CA ALA A 22 -9.85 8.95 -5.94
C ALA A 22 -9.16 7.65 -5.48
N ASP A 23 -8.17 7.70 -4.59
CA ASP A 23 -7.46 6.51 -4.11
C ASP A 23 -8.30 5.71 -3.10
N ALA A 24 -9.12 6.39 -2.29
CA ALA A 24 -9.98 5.75 -1.31
C ALA A 24 -11.10 4.90 -1.93
N GLN A 25 -11.46 5.16 -3.19
CA GLN A 25 -12.52 4.44 -3.91
C GLN A 25 -12.04 3.14 -4.56
N LYS A 26 -10.71 2.91 -4.65
CA LYS A 26 -10.14 1.69 -5.24
C LYS A 26 -10.10 0.51 -4.26
N ALA A 27 -10.26 0.76 -2.96
CA ALA A 27 -10.34 -0.26 -1.92
C ALA A 27 -11.68 -1.03 -1.88
N ALA A 28 -12.64 -0.71 -2.77
CA ALA A 28 -14.03 -1.15 -2.67
C ALA A 28 -14.44 -2.17 -3.74
N ASP A 29 -13.75 -3.31 -3.82
CA ASP A 29 -14.38 -4.60 -4.19
C ASP A 29 -13.53 -5.82 -3.78
N ASN A 30 -13.07 -5.85 -2.53
CA ASN A 30 -12.22 -6.92 -1.95
C ASN A 30 -12.94 -8.27 -1.71
N LYS A 31 -14.02 -8.58 -2.44
CA LYS A 31 -14.71 -9.88 -2.35
C LYS A 31 -14.06 -10.97 -3.19
N LYS A 32 -13.17 -10.58 -4.11
CA LYS A 32 -12.48 -11.52 -4.99
C LYS A 32 -11.52 -12.39 -4.16
N PRO A 33 -11.57 -13.73 -4.25
CA PRO A 33 -10.59 -14.58 -3.58
C PRO A 33 -9.18 -14.30 -4.11
N VAL A 34 -8.17 -14.39 -3.23
CA VAL A 34 -6.76 -14.06 -3.56
C VAL A 34 -6.23 -14.85 -4.75
N ASN A 35 -6.64 -16.10 -4.94
CA ASN A 35 -6.24 -16.92 -6.09
C ASN A 35 -6.75 -16.41 -7.45
N SER A 36 -7.64 -15.41 -7.44
CA SER A 36 -8.21 -14.82 -8.63
C SER A 36 -7.67 -13.42 -8.88
N TRP A 37 -6.89 -12.83 -7.98
CA TRP A 37 -6.38 -11.46 -8.08
C TRP A 37 -5.46 -11.27 -9.29
N THR A 38 -5.54 -10.09 -9.91
CA THR A 38 -4.52 -9.60 -10.85
C THR A 38 -3.44 -8.82 -10.12
N CYS A 39 -2.41 -8.40 -10.85
CA CYS A 39 -1.39 -7.48 -10.36
C CYS A 39 -1.99 -6.15 -9.87
N GLU A 40 -2.99 -5.62 -10.57
CA GLU A 40 -3.70 -4.39 -10.22
C GLU A 40 -4.53 -4.54 -8.94
N ASP A 41 -5.12 -5.73 -8.72
CA ASP A 41 -5.85 -6.05 -7.49
C ASP A 41 -4.87 -6.05 -6.30
N PHE A 42 -3.67 -6.62 -6.47
CA PHE A 42 -2.63 -6.60 -5.44
C PHE A 42 -2.09 -5.19 -5.15
N LEU A 43 -1.85 -4.38 -6.19
CA LEU A 43 -1.40 -2.99 -6.02
C LEU A 43 -2.45 -2.08 -5.37
N ALA A 44 -3.73 -2.48 -5.36
CA ALA A 44 -4.79 -1.77 -4.66
C ALA A 44 -4.83 -2.09 -3.15
N VAL A 45 -4.07 -3.10 -2.70
CA VAL A 45 -3.90 -3.39 -1.27
C VAL A 45 -2.98 -2.35 -0.65
N ASP A 46 -3.41 -1.82 0.49
CA ASP A 46 -2.58 -0.94 1.31
C ASP A 46 -1.21 -1.58 1.60
N GLU A 47 -0.14 -0.80 1.45
CA GLU A 47 1.24 -1.29 1.52
C GLU A 47 1.54 -2.06 2.82
N SER A 48 0.91 -1.67 3.94
CA SER A 48 1.09 -2.35 5.23
C SER A 48 0.48 -3.77 5.26
N PHE A 49 -0.47 -4.05 4.37
CA PHE A 49 -1.15 -5.35 4.25
C PHE A 49 -0.65 -6.19 3.06
N GLN A 50 0.17 -5.64 2.16
CA GLN A 50 0.75 -6.40 1.06
C GLN A 50 1.53 -7.65 1.52
N PRO A 51 2.38 -7.60 2.58
CA PRO A 51 3.02 -8.82 3.10
C PRO A 51 2.02 -9.86 3.59
N THR A 52 0.89 -9.41 4.14
CA THR A 52 -0.19 -10.31 4.59
C THR A 52 -0.87 -10.98 3.39
N ALA A 53 -1.10 -10.25 2.30
CA ALA A 53 -1.65 -10.82 1.07
C ALA A 53 -0.70 -11.85 0.43
N VAL A 54 0.61 -11.59 0.43
CA VAL A 54 1.63 -12.56 -0.03
C VAL A 54 1.61 -13.82 0.83
N GLY A 55 1.61 -13.68 2.16
CA GLY A 55 1.53 -14.83 3.07
C GLY A 55 0.26 -15.65 2.90
N PHE A 56 -0.88 -15.01 2.62
CA PHE A 56 -2.14 -15.70 2.32
C PHE A 56 -2.06 -16.47 1.00
N ALA A 57 -1.43 -15.90 -0.04
CA ALA A 57 -1.21 -16.57 -1.31
C ALA A 57 -0.28 -17.79 -1.15
N GLU A 58 0.80 -17.67 -0.37
CA GLU A 58 1.71 -18.78 -0.06
C GLU A 58 1.01 -19.91 0.72
N ALA A 59 0.23 -19.57 1.75
CA ALA A 59 -0.52 -20.54 2.54
C ALA A 59 -1.55 -21.29 1.68
N LEU A 60 -2.23 -20.58 0.78
CA LEU A 60 -3.15 -21.20 -0.18
C LEU A 60 -2.45 -22.16 -1.15
N ASN A 61 -1.15 -22.04 -1.38
CA ASN A 61 -0.42 -22.95 -2.28
C ASN A 61 0.16 -24.18 -1.56
N ASN A 62 0.25 -24.17 -0.23
CA ASN A 62 0.84 -25.24 0.58
C ASN A 62 -0.23 -26.20 1.18
N LYS A 63 -1.30 -26.51 0.44
CA LYS A 63 -2.54 -27.16 0.95
C LYS A 63 -2.38 -28.58 1.50
N ASP A 64 -1.27 -29.26 1.25
CA ASP A 64 -1.15 -30.69 1.50
C ASP A 64 -0.73 -31.04 2.94
N LYS A 65 -0.18 -30.09 3.71
CA LYS A 65 0.29 -30.29 5.10
C LYS A 65 0.20 -29.01 5.94
N PRO A 66 -1.01 -28.58 6.36
CA PRO A 66 -1.18 -27.36 7.15
C PRO A 66 -0.41 -27.38 8.49
N GLU A 67 -0.09 -28.55 9.04
CA GLU A 67 0.75 -28.73 10.22
C GLU A 67 2.24 -28.39 9.98
N ASP A 68 2.70 -28.49 8.73
CA ASP A 68 4.05 -28.13 8.30
C ASP A 68 4.09 -26.73 7.66
N ALA A 69 2.93 -26.07 7.51
CA ALA A 69 2.79 -24.74 6.95
C ALA A 69 3.28 -23.69 7.96
N VAL A 70 4.60 -23.61 8.13
CA VAL A 70 5.27 -22.52 8.82
C VAL A 70 5.22 -21.30 7.90
N LEU A 71 4.71 -20.19 8.42
CA LEU A 71 4.73 -18.91 7.69
C LEU A 71 6.18 -18.44 7.51
N ASP A 72 6.66 -18.38 6.27
CA ASP A 72 8.00 -17.89 5.95
C ASP A 72 8.05 -16.35 5.99
N VAL A 73 8.11 -15.80 7.20
CA VAL A 73 8.15 -14.34 7.41
C VAL A 73 9.32 -13.68 6.69
N GLN A 74 10.48 -14.34 6.61
CA GLN A 74 11.67 -13.79 5.95
C GLN A 74 11.53 -13.81 4.44
N GLY A 75 11.03 -14.92 3.88
CA GLY A 75 10.67 -15.04 2.48
C GLY A 75 9.67 -13.95 2.09
N ILE A 76 8.54 -13.86 2.80
CA ILE A 76 7.49 -12.86 2.56
C ILE A 76 8.06 -11.43 2.59
N ALA A 77 8.84 -11.07 3.63
CA ALA A 77 9.44 -9.74 3.74
C ALA A 77 10.41 -9.43 2.59
N THR A 78 11.09 -10.46 2.05
CA THR A 78 12.03 -10.32 0.94
C THR A 78 11.30 -10.21 -0.40
N VAL A 79 10.28 -11.02 -0.63
CA VAL A 79 9.61 -11.10 -1.94
C VAL A 79 8.55 -10.03 -2.14
N THR A 80 7.91 -9.55 -1.07
CA THR A 80 6.88 -8.49 -1.18
C THR A 80 7.39 -7.25 -1.93
N PRO A 81 8.52 -6.61 -1.54
CA PRO A 81 9.04 -5.47 -2.30
C PRO A 81 9.50 -5.84 -3.72
N ALA A 82 9.99 -7.06 -3.93
CA ALA A 82 10.40 -7.54 -5.25
C ALA A 82 9.20 -7.70 -6.20
N ILE A 83 8.07 -8.22 -5.70
CA ILE A 83 6.81 -8.33 -6.44
C ILE A 83 6.34 -6.93 -6.80
N VAL A 84 6.18 -6.03 -5.82
CA VAL A 84 5.74 -4.64 -6.06
C VAL A 84 6.63 -3.95 -7.09
N SER A 85 7.95 -4.05 -6.96
CA SER A 85 8.89 -3.47 -7.94
C SER A 85 8.76 -4.08 -9.33
N GLY A 86 8.53 -5.39 -9.43
CA GLY A 86 8.31 -6.08 -10.70
C GLY A 86 7.04 -5.60 -11.39
N LEU A 87 5.97 -5.33 -10.62
CA LEU A 87 4.70 -4.83 -11.16
C LEU A 87 4.80 -3.40 -11.72
N TYR A 88 5.66 -2.55 -11.16
CA TYR A 88 5.91 -1.21 -11.71
C TYR A 88 6.86 -1.20 -12.91
N SER A 89 7.58 -2.30 -13.17
CA SER A 89 8.58 -2.40 -14.24
C SER A 89 8.03 -3.05 -15.52
N GLY A 90 6.80 -3.55 -15.48
CA GLY A 90 6.12 -4.29 -16.56
C GLY A 90 5.07 -3.47 -17.29
#